data_AF-A0A2N4YQU1-F1
#
_entry.id   AF-A0A2N4YQU1-F1
#
_cell.length_a   1.000
_cell.length_b   1.000
_cell.length_c   1.000
_cell.angle_alpha   90.00
_cell.angle_beta   90.00
_cell.angle_gamma   90.00
#
_symmetry.space_group_name_H-M   'P 1'
#
loop_
_entity.id
_entity.type
_entity.pdbx_description
1 polymer ?
#
loop_
_entity_poly.entity_id
_entity_poly.type
_entity_poly.pdbx_seq_one_letter_code
_entity_poly.pdbx_strand_id
1 'polypeptide(L)' 'LYAMGADAWSLANHFTQMRQTPGFELNGNTGDLTATQDCVINRKLSWLKYQQGKIVPAS' A
#
# COMPACT_ATOMS: atom_id res chain seq x y z
N LEU A 1 12.33 6.77 -3.81
CA LEU A 1 12.32 6.95 -2.33
C LEU A 1 11.20 7.87 -1.84
N TYR A 2 10.73 8.85 -2.62
CA TYR A 2 9.67 9.79 -2.22
C TYR A 2 8.36 9.13 -1.71
N ALA A 3 7.72 8.31 -2.55
CA ALA A 3 6.45 7.64 -2.19
C ALA A 3 6.60 6.74 -0.95
N MET A 4 7.69 5.98 -0.88
CA MET A 4 7.99 5.13 0.28
C MET A 4 8.20 5.94 1.57
N GLY A 5 8.86 7.10 1.50
CA GLY A 5 9.04 7.98 2.65
C GLY A 5 7.73 8.58 3.16
N ALA A 6 6.85 9.01 2.24
CA ALA A 6 5.52 9.49 2.57
C ALA A 6 4.67 8.39 3.24
N ASP A 7 4.73 7.18 2.71
CA ASP A 7 4.01 6.03 3.28
C ASP A 7 4.58 5.62 4.65
N ALA A 8 5.91 5.67 4.83
CA ALA A 8 6.55 5.39 6.12
C ALA A 8 6.09 6.38 7.20
N TRP A 9 5.92 7.65 6.86
CA TRP A 9 5.34 8.66 7.77
C TRP A 9 3.90 8.30 8.13
N SER A 10 3.05 7.98 7.16
CA SER A 10 1.65 7.58 7.42
C SER A 10 1.56 6.31 8.27
N LEU A 11 2.41 5.31 8.01
CA LEU A 11 2.51 4.07 8.79
C LEU A 11 2.89 4.35 10.24
N ALA A 12 3.85 5.24 10.49
CA ALA A 12 4.24 5.62 11.85
C ALA A 12 3.08 6.26 12.62
N ASN A 13 2.30 7.14 11.96
CA ASN A 13 1.15 7.80 12.57
C ASN A 13 -0.04 6.86 12.83
N HIS A 14 -0.07 5.68 12.23
CA HIS A 14 -1.13 4.67 12.39
C HIS A 14 -0.59 3.34 12.94
N PHE A 15 0.59 3.36 13.57
CA PHE A 15 1.30 2.13 13.95
C PHE A 15 0.45 1.20 14.84
N THR A 16 -0.27 1.76 15.81
CA THR A 16 -1.13 0.99 16.70
C THR A 16 -2.25 0.30 15.93
N GLN A 17 -2.97 1.01 15.04
CA GLN A 17 -4.01 0.40 14.22
C GLN A 17 -3.45 -0.67 13.29
N MET A 18 -2.35 -0.37 12.60
CA MET A 18 -1.67 -1.33 11.72
C MET A 18 -1.31 -2.62 12.45
N ARG A 19 -0.87 -2.55 13.72
CA ARG A 19 -0.46 -3.72 14.50
C ARG A 19 -1.62 -4.45 15.19
N GLN A 20 -2.62 -3.73 15.67
CA GLN A 20 -3.62 -4.28 16.61
C GLN A 20 -5.02 -4.42 16.00
N THR A 21 -5.27 -3.85 14.82
CA THR A 21 -6.57 -3.92 14.15
C THR A 21 -6.46 -4.82 12.92
N PRO A 22 -6.89 -6.09 13.01
CA PRO A 22 -6.90 -7.00 11.87
C PRO A 22 -7.69 -6.41 10.70
N GLY A 23 -7.09 -6.44 9.51
CA GLY A 23 -7.71 -5.91 8.29
C GLY A 23 -7.73 -4.39 8.17
N PHE A 24 -7.05 -3.65 9.06
CA PHE A 24 -6.84 -2.21 8.87
C PHE A 24 -6.01 -1.97 7.60
N GLU A 25 -6.47 -1.04 6.77
CA GLU A 25 -5.88 -0.70 5.49
C GLU A 25 -5.61 0.79 5.38
N LEU A 26 -4.46 1.16 4.83
CA LEU A 26 -4.12 2.52 4.45
C LEU A 26 -3.98 2.60 2.93
N ASN A 27 -4.65 3.55 2.29
CA ASN A 27 -4.40 3.87 0.90
C ASN A 27 -3.06 4.62 0.78
N GLY A 28 -2.00 3.89 0.45
CA GLY A 28 -0.64 4.40 0.34
C GLY A 28 -0.25 4.72 -1.09
N ASN A 29 0.78 5.55 -1.26
CA ASN A 29 1.34 5.89 -2.56
C ASN A 29 2.07 4.70 -3.21
N THR A 30 2.45 3.70 -2.40
CA THR A 30 3.11 2.47 -2.85
C THR A 30 2.14 1.28 -3.00
N GLY A 31 0.83 1.54 -2.92
CA GLY A 31 -0.26 0.57 -2.96
C GLY A 31 -1.13 0.64 -1.71
N ASP A 32 -2.18 -0.17 -1.65
CA ASP A 32 -2.96 -0.30 -0.43
C ASP A 32 -2.16 -1.14 0.58
N LEU A 33 -1.95 -0.58 1.78
CA LEU A 33 -1.06 -1.10 2.80
C LEU A 33 -1.87 -1.80 3.88
N THR A 34 -1.53 -3.06 4.15
CA THR A 34 -2.06 -3.84 5.28
C THR A 34 -0.89 -4.46 6.05
N ALA A 35 -1.13 -5.00 7.24
CA ALA A 35 -0.11 -5.70 8.01
C ALA A 35 -0.54 -7.13 8.34
N THR A 36 0.43 -8.05 8.36
CA THR A 36 0.27 -9.37 8.96
C THR A 36 0.30 -9.28 10.49
N GLN A 37 0.00 -10.39 11.17
CA GLN A 37 0.11 -10.48 12.64
C GLN A 37 1.54 -10.23 13.15
N ASP A 38 2.56 -10.57 12.35
CA ASP A 38 3.97 -10.30 12.63
C ASP A 38 4.40 -8.88 12.22
N CYS A 39 3.44 -8.01 11.89
CA CYS A 39 3.65 -6.62 11.49
C CYS A 39 4.45 -6.47 10.17
N VAL A 40 4.37 -7.45 9.27
CA VAL A 40 4.93 -7.34 7.92
C VAL A 40 3.96 -6.55 7.04
N ILE A 41 4.44 -5.46 6.44
CA ILE A 41 3.63 -4.61 5.56
C ILE A 41 3.43 -5.29 4.20
N ASN A 42 2.19 -5.64 3.90
CA ASN A 42 1.76 -6.10 2.58
C ASN A 42 1.31 -4.90 1.74
N ARG A 43 1.50 -5.00 0.43
CA ARG A 43 1.09 -3.97 -0.53
C ARG A 43 0.24 -4.60 -1.64
N LYS A 44 -0.96 -4.10 -1.81
CA LYS A 44 -1.79 -4.40 -2.99
C LYS A 44 -1.48 -3.39 -4.08
N LEU A 45 -0.92 -3.88 -5.19
CA LEU A 45 -0.45 -3.03 -6.28
C LEU A 45 -1.54 -2.83 -7.34
N SER A 46 -1.59 -1.62 -7.91
CA SER A 46 -2.33 -1.37 -9.14
C SER A 46 -1.59 -2.02 -10.31
N TRP A 47 -2.27 -2.91 -11.02
CA TRP A 47 -1.73 -3.54 -12.21
C TRP A 47 -2.06 -2.71 -13.44
N LEU A 48 -1.09 -2.61 -14.36
CA LEU A 48 -1.21 -1.89 -15.62
C LEU A 48 -0.89 -2.83 -16.78
N LYS A 49 -1.52 -2.59 -17.93
CA LYS A 49 -1.26 -3.31 -19.18
C LYS A 49 -1.01 -2.33 -20.32
N TYR A 50 -0.22 -2.77 -21.29
CA TYR A 50 -0.07 -2.07 -22.56
C TYR A 50 -1.20 -2.45 -23.50
N GLN A 51 -1.96 -1.48 -23.97
CA GLN A 51 -3.07 -1.68 -24.90
C GLN A 51 -3.09 -0.54 -25.91
N GLN A 52 -3.05 -0.86 -27.21
CA GLN A 52 -3.12 0.12 -28.31
C GLN A 52 -2.10 1.27 -28.16
N GLY A 53 -0.86 0.94 -27.78
CA GLY A 53 0.21 1.92 -27.61
C GLY A 53 0.09 2.80 -26.36
N LYS A 54 -0.85 2.52 -25.45
CA LYS A 54 -1.04 3.24 -24.19
C LYS A 54 -0.87 2.32 -22.99
N ILE A 55 -0.51 2.88 -21.85
CA ILE A 55 -0.55 2.20 -20.54
C ILE A 55 -1.94 2.44 -19.95
N VAL A 56 -2.67 1.38 -19.65
CA VAL A 56 -4.03 1.42 -19.06
C VAL A 56 -4.12 0.50 -17.85
N PRO A 57 -5.09 0.70 -16.94
CA PRO A 57 -5.34 -0.26 -15.86
C PRO A 57 -5.59 -1.67 -16.38
N ALA A 58 -4.95 -2.66 -15.75
CA ALA A 58 -5.28 -4.06 -15.93
C ALA A 58 -6.52 -4.37 -15.07
N SER A 59 -7.69 -4.11 -15.65
CA SER A 59 -9.00 -4.53 -15.17
C SER A 59 -9.14 -6.06 -15.12
#